data_AF-A0A949K6P6-F1
#
_entry.id   AF-A0A949K6P6-F1
#
_cell.length_a   1.000
_cell.length_b   1.000
_cell.length_c   1.000
_cell.angle_alpha   90.00
_cell.angle_beta   90.00
_cell.angle_gamma   90.00
#
_symmetry.space_group_name_H-M   'P 1'
#
loop_
_entity.id
_entity.type
_entity.pdbx_description
1 polymer ?
#
loop_
_entity_poly.entity_id
_entity_poly.type
_entity_poly.pdbx_seq_one_letter_code
_entity_poly.pdbx_strand_id
1 'polypeptide(L)'
;MGQPENVVLCGASAYERKYYLNEEFEALPDSIKDELKIMCVLFTEDVGGILTLRFTEEGSLEFVVDADEGDLLYDEIGSALKIKDIRRTRQDLLESLELFYKVFFLGQGIDMEVEE
;
A
#
# COMPACT_ATOMS: atom_id res chain seq x y z
N MET A 1 -14.78 0.97 20.87
CA MET A 1 -14.90 1.15 19.41
C MET A 1 -13.87 0.23 18.81
N GLY A 2 -14.29 -0.96 18.38
CA GLY A 2 -13.41 -1.80 17.55
C GLY A 2 -13.27 -1.06 16.24
N GLN A 3 -12.08 -0.55 15.95
CA GLN A 3 -11.83 -0.08 14.59
C GLN A 3 -11.96 -1.31 13.70
N PRO A 4 -12.65 -1.18 12.57
CA PRO A 4 -12.63 -2.22 11.55
C PRO A 4 -11.18 -2.62 11.24
N GLU A 5 -10.89 -3.93 11.23
CA GLU A 5 -9.52 -4.44 11.12
C GLU A 5 -8.97 -4.18 9.71
N ASN A 6 -8.28 -3.05 9.53
CA ASN A 6 -7.56 -2.77 8.29
C ASN A 6 -6.39 -3.76 8.13
N VAL A 7 -6.25 -4.35 6.95
CA VAL A 7 -5.20 -5.32 6.67
C VAL A 7 -3.99 -4.60 6.08
N VAL A 8 -2.84 -4.71 6.74
CA VAL A 8 -1.58 -4.12 6.22
C VAL A 8 -1.09 -4.95 5.04
N LEU A 9 -0.82 -4.29 3.90
CA LEU A 9 -0.20 -4.91 2.73
C LEU A 9 1.33 -4.89 2.87
N CYS A 10 1.90 -3.70 2.96
CA CYS A 10 3.33 -3.49 3.08
C CYS A 10 3.63 -2.15 3.73
N GLY A 11 4.88 -1.96 4.16
CA GLY A 11 5.34 -0.68 4.66
C GLY A 11 6.85 -0.51 4.53
N ALA A 12 7.29 0.74 4.47
CA ALA A 12 8.69 1.11 4.53
C ALA A 12 8.89 2.18 5.60
N SER A 13 10.05 2.16 6.23
CA SER A 13 10.47 3.16 7.21
C SER A 13 11.79 3.76 6.78
N ALA A 14 11.84 5.09 6.63
CA ALA A 14 13.09 5.83 6.40
C ALA A 14 14.02 5.71 7.62
N TYR A 15 13.45 5.66 8.82
CA TYR A 15 14.20 5.61 10.08
C TYR A 15 14.92 4.28 10.27
N GLU A 16 14.20 3.18 10.05
CA GLU A 16 14.76 1.84 10.19
C GLU A 16 15.44 1.36 8.90
N ARG A 17 15.18 2.01 7.76
CA ARG A 17 15.61 1.61 6.42
C ARG A 17 15.22 0.16 6.11
N LYS A 18 14.01 -0.19 6.54
CA LYS A 18 13.41 -1.51 6.39
C LYS A 18 12.16 -1.42 5.56
N TYR A 19 11.93 -2.49 4.80
CA TYR A 19 10.69 -2.77 4.11
C TYR A 19 10.08 -4.03 4.69
N TYR A 20 8.77 -3.98 4.92
CA TYR A 20 7.95 -5.07 5.39
C TYR A 20 6.86 -5.36 4.35
N LEU A 21 6.64 -6.63 4.06
CA LEU A 21 5.50 -7.13 3.28
C LEU A 21 4.77 -8.12 4.18
N ASN A 22 3.44 -8.02 4.26
CA ASN A 22 2.65 -8.95 5.04
C ASN A 22 2.65 -10.35 4.38
N GLU A 23 2.86 -11.38 5.18
CA GLU A 23 2.96 -12.79 4.77
C GLU A 23 1.72 -13.28 4.01
N GLU A 24 0.53 -12.73 4.33
CA GLU A 24 -0.71 -13.04 3.61
C GLU A 24 -0.67 -12.66 2.12
N PHE A 25 0.23 -11.75 1.74
CA PHE A 25 0.45 -11.29 0.37
C PHE A 25 1.71 -11.88 -0.26
N GLU A 26 2.32 -12.90 0.36
CA GLU A 26 3.41 -13.65 -0.26
C GLU A 26 3.00 -14.40 -1.53
N ALA A 27 1.70 -14.62 -1.74
CA ALA A 27 1.19 -15.20 -2.98
C ALA A 27 1.24 -14.23 -4.18
N LEU A 28 1.49 -12.93 -3.96
CA LEU A 28 1.60 -11.96 -5.05
C LEU A 28 2.78 -12.30 -5.98
N PRO A 29 2.69 -11.97 -7.27
CA PRO A 29 3.80 -12.14 -8.21
C PRO A 29 5.03 -11.34 -7.76
N ASP A 30 6.24 -11.89 -7.94
CA ASP A 30 7.48 -11.23 -7.52
C ASP A 30 7.64 -9.83 -8.15
N SER A 31 7.24 -9.66 -9.41
CA SER A 31 7.26 -8.34 -10.07
C SER A 31 6.41 -7.29 -9.33
N ILE A 32 5.27 -7.68 -8.76
CA ILE A 32 4.40 -6.79 -7.98
C ILE A 32 5.03 -6.47 -6.64
N LYS A 33 5.62 -7.48 -5.97
CA LYS A 33 6.33 -7.31 -4.69
C LYS A 33 7.53 -6.38 -4.83
N ASP A 34 8.35 -6.59 -5.86
CA ASP A 34 9.49 -5.74 -6.16
C ASP A 34 9.03 -4.31 -6.46
N GLU A 35 7.97 -4.15 -7.24
CA GLU A 35 7.43 -2.83 -7.55
C GLU A 35 6.91 -2.09 -6.30
N LEU A 36 6.16 -2.78 -5.43
CA LEU A 36 5.73 -2.25 -4.14
C LEU A 36 6.92 -1.86 -3.27
N LYS A 37 7.93 -2.72 -3.18
CA LYS A 37 9.16 -2.45 -2.41
C LYS A 37 9.90 -1.23 -2.93
N ILE A 38 10.15 -1.16 -4.23
CA ILE A 38 10.82 -0.02 -4.87
C ILE A 38 10.02 1.26 -4.60
N MET A 39 8.71 1.22 -4.76
CA MET A 39 7.84 2.38 -4.52
C MET A 39 7.92 2.87 -3.06
N CYS A 40 7.76 1.97 -2.09
CA CYS A 40 7.72 2.35 -0.68
C CYS A 40 9.09 2.85 -0.19
N VAL A 41 10.17 2.20 -0.62
CA VAL A 41 11.54 2.63 -0.28
C VAL A 41 11.84 3.98 -0.95
N LEU A 42 11.55 4.16 -2.24
CA LEU A 42 11.79 5.44 -2.92
C LEU A 42 10.95 6.58 -2.33
N PHE A 43 9.73 6.30 -1.88
CA PHE A 43 8.90 7.28 -1.20
C PHE A 43 9.56 7.74 0.09
N THR A 44 9.87 6.80 0.99
CA THR A 44 10.45 7.10 2.30
C THR A 44 11.86 7.70 2.22
N GLU A 45 12.64 7.37 1.19
CA GLU A 45 13.96 8.00 0.95
C GLU A 45 13.84 9.45 0.43
N ASP A 46 12.76 9.80 -0.28
CA ASP A 46 12.56 11.13 -0.87
C ASP A 46 11.88 12.11 0.10
N VAL A 47 10.88 11.64 0.85
CA VAL A 47 10.06 12.48 1.74
C VAL A 47 10.28 12.22 3.23
N GLY A 48 11.02 11.17 3.61
CA GLY A 48 11.19 10.75 5.00
C GLY A 48 9.97 10.00 5.57
N GLY A 49 9.96 9.80 6.89
CA GLY A 49 8.85 9.16 7.59
C GLY A 49 8.70 7.65 7.36
N ILE A 50 7.52 7.14 7.68
CA ILE A 50 7.08 5.77 7.53
C ILE A 50 5.90 5.77 6.59
N LEU A 51 5.98 5.00 5.50
CA LEU A 51 4.86 4.75 4.61
C LEU A 51 4.31 3.37 4.88
N THR A 52 3.00 3.27 5.11
CA THR A 52 2.27 2.01 5.23
C THR A 52 1.14 1.96 4.22
N LEU A 53 1.08 0.90 3.42
CA LEU A 53 -0.05 0.59 2.56
C LEU A 53 -0.94 -0.43 3.27
N ARG A 54 -2.23 -0.13 3.37
CA ARG A 54 -3.22 -1.01 4.00
C ARG A 54 -4.53 -1.03 3.22
N PHE A 55 -5.24 -2.14 3.29
CA PHE A 55 -6.60 -2.27 2.78
C PHE A 55 -7.61 -1.94 3.88
N THR A 56 -8.65 -1.19 3.50
CA THR A 56 -9.84 -0.99 4.32
C THR A 56 -10.74 -2.23 4.26
N GLU A 57 -11.74 -2.31 5.15
CA GLU A 57 -12.78 -3.35 5.07
C GLU A 57 -13.55 -3.37 3.76
N GLU A 58 -13.68 -2.22 3.09
CA GLU A 58 -14.31 -2.12 1.77
C GLU A 58 -13.40 -2.66 0.65
N GLY A 59 -12.17 -3.02 0.99
CA GLY A 59 -11.15 -3.52 0.08
C GLY A 59 -10.46 -2.42 -0.71
N SER A 60 -10.47 -1.19 -0.20
CA SER A 60 -9.78 -0.07 -0.83
C SER A 60 -8.39 0.18 -0.25
N LEU A 61 -7.44 0.50 -1.12
CA LEU A 61 -6.05 0.67 -0.75
C LEU A 61 -5.76 2.11 -0.27
N GLU A 62 -5.34 2.22 0.99
CA GLU A 62 -4.95 3.47 1.64
C GLU A 62 -3.43 3.55 1.80
N PHE A 63 -2.92 4.78 1.60
CA PHE A 63 -1.55 5.15 1.92
C PHE A 63 -1.59 5.92 3.23
N VAL A 64 -0.95 5.37 4.26
CA VAL A 64 -0.80 5.97 5.58
C VAL A 64 0.64 6.40 5.71
N VAL A 65 0.87 7.70 5.93
CA VAL A 65 2.20 8.24 6.21
C VAL A 65 2.22 8.69 7.65
N ASP A 66 3.24 8.27 8.37
CA ASP A 66 3.48 8.62 9.77
C ASP A 66 4.92 9.13 9.92
N ALA A 67 5.13 10.12 10.77
CA ALA A 67 6.44 10.72 11.03
C ALA A 67 6.51 11.19 12.48
N ASP A 68 7.70 11.23 13.05
CA ASP A 68 7.91 11.65 14.44
C ASP A 68 7.58 13.15 14.64
N GLU A 69 7.02 13.51 15.81
CA GLU A 69 6.67 14.89 16.14
C GLU A 69 7.93 15.77 16.23
N GLY A 70 8.21 16.51 15.15
CA GLY A 70 9.39 17.37 15.02
C GLY A 70 10.44 16.86 14.03
N ASP A 71 10.10 15.86 13.22
CA ASP A 71 10.97 15.41 12.13
C ASP A 71 11.20 16.52 11.09
N LEU A 72 12.41 17.07 11.08
CA LEU A 72 12.86 18.08 10.13
C LEU A 72 13.19 17.50 8.73
N LEU A 73 13.36 16.19 8.64
CA LEU A 73 13.63 15.46 7.41
C LEU A 73 12.33 15.03 6.71
N TYR A 74 11.20 15.02 7.42
CA TYR A 74 9.90 14.73 6.82
C TYR A 74 9.38 15.93 6.03
N ASP A 75 9.14 15.71 4.72
CA ASP A 75 8.52 16.70 3.85
C ASP A 75 7.03 16.39 3.67
N GLU A 76 6.19 17.03 4.49
CA GLU A 76 4.72 16.86 4.45
C GLU A 76 4.12 17.24 3.09
N ILE A 77 4.65 18.27 2.43
CA ILE A 77 4.13 18.72 1.13
C ILE A 77 4.56 17.73 0.04
N GLY A 78 5.82 17.32 0.06
CA GLY A 78 6.35 16.30 -0.83
C GLY A 78 5.61 14.98 -0.70
N SER A 79 5.29 14.55 0.52
CA SER A 79 4.57 13.30 0.77
C SER A 79 3.19 13.32 0.10
N ALA A 80 2.41 14.39 0.29
CA ALA A 80 1.09 14.54 -0.32
C ALA A 80 1.17 14.58 -1.86
N LEU A 81 2.14 15.29 -2.43
CA LEU A 81 2.36 15.34 -3.88
C LEU A 81 2.77 13.97 -4.43
N LYS A 82 3.65 13.25 -3.75
CA LYS A 82 4.16 11.95 -4.17
C LYS A 82 3.09 10.87 -4.10
N ILE A 83 2.25 10.86 -3.05
CA ILE A 83 1.08 9.96 -2.98
C ILE A 83 0.15 10.22 -4.17
N LYS A 84 -0.11 11.50 -4.47
CA LYS A 84 -0.97 11.87 -5.60
C LYS A 84 -0.38 11.43 -6.94
N ASP A 85 0.93 11.56 -7.10
CA ASP A 85 1.63 11.10 -8.30
C ASP A 85 1.62 9.58 -8.44
N ILE A 86 1.88 8.84 -7.36
CA ILE A 86 1.78 7.37 -7.29
C ILE A 86 0.38 6.91 -7.67
N ARG A 87 -0.66 7.50 -7.08
CA ARG A 87 -2.05 7.16 -7.41
C ARG A 87 -2.39 7.37 -8.88
N ARG A 88 -1.73 8.34 -9.54
CA ARG A 88 -1.93 8.64 -10.96
C ARG A 88 -1.11 7.75 -11.88
N THR A 89 0.16 7.50 -11.55
CA THR A 89 1.12 6.80 -12.42
C THR A 89 1.04 5.29 -12.28
N ARG A 90 0.63 4.80 -11.12
CA ARG A 90 0.52 3.37 -10.80
C ARG A 90 -0.92 2.94 -10.58
N GLN A 91 -1.87 3.65 -11.19
CA GLN A 91 -3.29 3.40 -11.02
C GLN A 91 -3.65 1.93 -11.29
N ASP A 92 -3.19 1.38 -12.42
CA ASP A 92 -3.44 -0.02 -12.80
C ASP A 92 -2.95 -1.04 -11.75
N LEU A 93 -1.79 -0.76 -11.13
CA LEU A 93 -1.23 -1.59 -10.08
C LEU A 93 -2.10 -1.55 -8.83
N LEU A 94 -2.50 -0.36 -8.40
CA LEU A 94 -3.32 -0.17 -7.20
C LEU A 94 -4.71 -0.80 -7.39
N GLU A 95 -5.34 -0.58 -8.55
CA GLU A 95 -6.63 -1.19 -8.88
C GLU A 95 -6.54 -2.72 -8.93
N SER A 96 -5.46 -3.27 -9.50
CA SER A 96 -5.23 -4.72 -9.51
C SER A 96 -5.07 -5.30 -8.10
N LEU A 97 -4.41 -4.57 -7.20
CA LEU A 97 -4.24 -4.96 -5.80
C LEU A 97 -5.56 -4.89 -5.03
N GLU A 98 -6.36 -3.83 -5.23
CA GLU A 98 -7.70 -3.71 -4.65
C GLU A 98 -8.61 -4.83 -5.14
N LEU A 99 -8.59 -5.16 -6.44
CA LEU A 99 -9.33 -6.28 -6.99
C LEU A 99 -8.88 -7.62 -6.38
N PHE A 100 -7.57 -7.86 -6.32
CA PHE A 100 -7.01 -9.05 -5.68
C PHE A 100 -7.52 -9.18 -4.23
N TYR A 101 -7.45 -8.11 -3.44
CA TYR A 101 -7.93 -8.14 -2.07
C TYR A 101 -9.43 -8.43 -1.97
N LYS A 102 -10.27 -7.76 -2.78
CA LYS A 102 -11.72 -7.98 -2.79
C LYS A 102 -12.10 -9.42 -3.15
N VAL A 103 -11.39 -10.02 -4.09
CA VAL A 103 -11.70 -11.38 -4.59
C VAL A 103 -11.16 -12.46 -3.65
N PHE A 104 -9.91 -12.33 -3.19
CA PHE A 104 -9.25 -13.36 -2.40
C PHE A 104 -9.53 -13.25 -0.89
N PHE A 105 -9.70 -12.04 -0.34
CA PHE A 105 -9.89 -11.83 1.10
C PHE A 105 -11.36 -11.55 1.46
N LEU A 106 -12.04 -10.66 0.75
CA LEU A 106 -13.45 -10.35 1.04
C LEU A 106 -14.41 -11.40 0.47
N GLY A 107 -13.93 -12.31 -0.36
CA GLY A 107 -14.77 -13.32 -1.01
C GLY A 107 -15.90 -12.72 -1.82
N GLN A 108 -15.75 -11.46 -2.27
CA GLN A 108 -16.60 -10.87 -3.29
C GLN A 108 -16.27 -11.64 -4.56
N GLY A 109 -16.97 -12.76 -4.76
CA GLY A 109 -16.86 -13.55 -5.96
C GLY A 109 -16.98 -12.59 -7.13
N ILE A 110 -15.95 -12.57 -7.98
CA ILE A 110 -16.20 -12.17 -9.36
C ILE A 110 -17.25 -13.19 -9.78
N ASP A 111 -18.50 -12.75 -9.94
CA ASP A 111 -19.49 -13.49 -10.70
C ASP A 111 -18.97 -13.46 -12.14
N MET A 112 -17.90 -14.21 -12.39
CA MET A 112 -17.58 -14.69 -13.71
C MET A 112 -18.66 -15.72 -13.95
N GLU A 113 -19.77 -15.26 -14.52
CA GLU A 113 -20.66 -16.11 -15.29
C GLU A 113 -19.77 -16.86 -16.28
N VAL A 114 -19.33 -18.06 -15.88
CA VAL A 114 -18.80 -19.07 -16.79
C VAL A 114 -20.02 -19.55 -17.58
N GLU A 115 -20.37 -18.82 -18.63
CA GLU A 115 -21.26 -19.35 -19.66
C GLU A 115 -20.52 -20.51 -20.34
N GLU A 116 -20.89 -21.75 -19.97
CA GLU A 116 -20.53 -22.98 -20.69
C GLU A 116 -21.16 -23.03 -22.10
#